data_AF-A0A183HGH6-F1
#
_entry.id   AF-A0A183HGH6-F1
#
_cell.length_a   1.000
_cell.length_b   1.000
_cell.length_c   1.000
_cell.angle_alpha   90.00
_cell.angle_beta   90.00
_cell.angle_gamma   90.00
#
_symmetry.space_group_name_H-M   'P 1'
#
loop_
_entity.id
_entity.type
_entity.pdbx_description
1 polymer ?
#
loop_
_entity_poly.entity_id
_entity_poly.type
_entity_poly.pdbx_seq_one_letter_code
_entity_poly.pdbx_strand_id
1 'polypeptide(L)'
;MAIRQLCYYDRIVTSMNSVQDYNLLKYLSAVCVSIHMLLCCRGRTHLNFPTEYHNAVQRYEQSVEIVESVRAGATQKNLSLLTVALEILPYLICIVQPDLKPMNMQLYSVRELALLHSIVAIMRTYSLTFTSVSQDGSINFVFKPAIDQLVMFPDDDVCHNNRSPNTLSSGARQLIAHEIEQEKLRNVDALTNGTVDNLPRNMKEELIKPGKFGTGITFCYNSGSSSAIRRQLMIRNLKTEYSCLKFKDFRSKDALLTELVVRSENSKYDSQSE
;
A
#
# COMPACT_ATOMS: atom_id res chain seq x y z
N MET A 1 -12.49 -30.40 -15.74
CA MET A 1 -11.29 -31.06 -16.31
C MET A 1 -10.16 -30.08 -16.63
N ALA A 2 -10.43 -28.94 -17.30
CA ALA A 2 -9.41 -27.92 -17.58
C ALA A 2 -8.73 -27.33 -16.33
N ILE A 3 -9.51 -27.01 -15.28
CA ILE A 3 -8.98 -26.48 -14.00
C ILE A 3 -7.94 -27.44 -13.39
N ARG A 4 -8.17 -28.75 -13.46
CA ARG A 4 -7.22 -29.75 -12.95
C ARG A 4 -5.89 -29.73 -13.71
N GLN A 5 -5.92 -29.49 -15.02
CA GLN A 5 -4.71 -29.35 -15.83
C GLN A 5 -3.96 -28.05 -15.48
N LEU A 6 -4.68 -26.96 -15.20
CA LEU A 6 -4.09 -25.72 -14.69
C LEU A 6 -3.44 -25.92 -13.31
N CYS A 7 -4.08 -26.63 -12.38
CA CYS A 7 -3.47 -26.97 -11.09
C CYS A 7 -2.23 -27.87 -11.26
N TYR A 8 -2.22 -28.76 -12.25
CA TYR A 8 -1.05 -29.60 -12.54
C TYR A 8 0.12 -28.79 -13.13
N TYR A 9 -0.19 -27.85 -14.04
CA TYR A 9 0.76 -26.85 -14.53
C TYR A 9 1.39 -26.08 -13.36
N ASP A 10 0.55 -25.54 -12.47
CA ASP A 10 1.00 -24.74 -11.33
C ASP A 10 1.94 -25.55 -10.43
N ARG A 11 1.57 -26.78 -10.06
CA ARG A 11 2.42 -27.67 -9.25
C ARG A 11 3.78 -27.97 -9.90
N ILE A 12 3.82 -28.20 -11.22
CA ILE A 12 5.09 -28.40 -11.94
C ILE A 12 5.95 -27.15 -11.83
N VAL A 13 5.37 -25.98 -12.08
CA VAL A 13 6.08 -24.69 -12.03
C VAL A 13 6.57 -24.38 -10.61
N THR A 14 5.74 -24.59 -9.58
CA THR A 14 6.13 -24.41 -8.18
C THR A 14 7.27 -25.36 -7.80
N SER A 15 7.20 -26.63 -8.18
CA SER A 15 8.24 -27.62 -7.90
C SER A 15 9.54 -27.29 -8.65
N MET A 16 9.44 -26.89 -9.91
CA MET A 16 10.58 -26.47 -10.74
C MET A 16 11.26 -25.24 -10.12
N ASN A 17 10.50 -24.22 -9.71
CA ASN A 17 11.07 -22.99 -9.15
C ASN A 17 11.64 -23.18 -7.74
N SER A 18 11.05 -24.06 -6.92
CA SER A 18 11.53 -24.33 -5.56
C SER A 18 12.79 -25.21 -5.53
N VAL A 19 12.85 -26.24 -6.38
CA VAL A 19 13.98 -27.19 -6.44
C VAL A 19 15.03 -26.78 -7.48
N GLN A 20 14.71 -25.83 -8.37
CA GLN A 20 15.52 -25.43 -9.52
C GLN A 20 15.81 -26.57 -10.53
N ASP A 21 14.97 -27.61 -10.55
CA ASP A 21 15.08 -28.70 -11.52
C ASP A 21 14.34 -28.36 -12.83
N TYR A 22 15.07 -27.79 -13.77
CA TYR A 22 14.54 -27.40 -15.08
C TYR A 22 14.32 -28.59 -16.04
N ASN A 23 14.66 -29.82 -15.66
CA ASN A 23 14.25 -31.00 -16.45
C ASN A 23 12.73 -31.15 -16.50
N LEU A 24 12.01 -30.57 -15.52
CA LEU A 24 10.55 -30.59 -15.48
C LEU A 24 9.90 -29.71 -16.56
N LEU A 25 10.65 -28.76 -17.14
CA LEU A 25 10.13 -27.83 -18.15
C LEU A 25 9.57 -28.56 -19.39
N LYS A 26 10.13 -29.72 -19.73
CA LYS A 26 9.66 -30.56 -20.85
C LYS A 26 8.23 -31.05 -20.69
N TYR A 27 7.73 -31.17 -19.46
CA TYR A 27 6.35 -31.60 -19.20
C TYR A 27 5.34 -30.46 -19.39
N LEU A 28 5.79 -29.20 -19.37
CA LEU A 28 4.91 -28.03 -19.49
C LEU A 28 4.19 -27.99 -20.85
N SER A 29 4.89 -28.36 -21.92
CA SER A 29 4.33 -28.43 -23.28
C SER A 29 3.14 -29.40 -23.37
N ALA A 30 3.23 -30.58 -22.73
CA ALA A 30 2.16 -31.57 -22.71
C ALA A 30 0.90 -31.05 -21.99
N VAL A 31 1.10 -30.27 -20.91
CA VAL A 31 -0.01 -29.65 -20.17
C VAL A 31 -0.66 -28.54 -21.01
N CYS A 32 0.13 -27.70 -21.68
CA CYS A 32 -0.38 -26.67 -22.59
C CYS A 32 -1.23 -27.26 -23.72
N VAL A 33 -0.78 -28.36 -24.35
CA VAL A 33 -1.56 -29.07 -25.38
C VAL A 33 -2.87 -29.60 -24.81
N SER A 34 -2.83 -30.19 -23.61
CA SER A 34 -4.03 -30.71 -22.94
C SER A 34 -5.03 -29.59 -22.63
N ILE A 35 -4.56 -28.45 -22.14
CA ILE A 35 -5.38 -27.26 -21.88
C ILE A 35 -5.98 -26.74 -23.19
N HIS A 36 -5.19 -26.65 -24.26
CA HIS A 36 -5.67 -26.22 -25.57
C HIS A 36 -6.80 -27.13 -26.08
N MET A 37 -6.63 -28.46 -26.04
CA MET A 37 -7.66 -29.40 -26.49
C MET A 37 -8.94 -29.33 -25.66
N LEU A 38 -8.84 -28.99 -24.37
CA LEU A 38 -9.99 -28.86 -23.48
C LEU A 38 -10.71 -27.50 -23.59
N LEU A 39 -10.02 -26.42 -23.95
CA LEU A 39 -10.56 -25.07 -24.06
C LEU A 39 -10.77 -24.58 -25.50
N CYS A 40 -10.37 -25.37 -26.50
CA CYS A 40 -10.49 -24.98 -27.90
C CYS A 40 -11.94 -24.61 -28.24
N CYS A 41 -12.13 -23.40 -28.76
CA CYS A 41 -13.42 -22.86 -29.17
C CYS A 41 -13.32 -22.35 -30.61
N ARG A 42 -14.40 -22.49 -31.39
CA ARG A 42 -14.47 -22.02 -32.79
C ARG A 42 -14.75 -20.51 -32.92
N GLY A 43 -15.14 -19.86 -31.82
CA GLY A 43 -15.43 -18.42 -31.79
C GLY A 43 -14.16 -17.58 -31.62
N ARG A 44 -14.14 -16.38 -32.20
CA ARG A 44 -13.05 -15.41 -32.00
C ARG A 44 -13.14 -14.83 -30.60
N THR A 45 -12.19 -15.16 -29.74
CA THR A 45 -12.06 -14.57 -28.41
C THR A 45 -11.07 -13.41 -28.44
N HIS A 46 -11.43 -12.28 -27.81
CA HIS A 46 -10.49 -11.20 -27.59
C HIS A 46 -9.51 -11.62 -26.49
N LEU A 47 -8.22 -11.74 -26.84
CA LEU A 47 -7.18 -12.07 -25.88
C LEU A 47 -6.80 -10.79 -25.12
N ASN A 48 -7.07 -10.78 -23.82
CA ASN A 48 -6.59 -9.73 -22.95
C ASN A 48 -5.21 -10.11 -22.40
N PHE A 49 -4.35 -9.11 -22.21
CA PHE A 49 -3.09 -9.33 -21.52
C PHE A 49 -3.36 -9.81 -20.08
N PRO A 50 -2.59 -10.77 -19.53
CA PRO A 50 -2.83 -11.32 -18.20
C PRO A 50 -2.43 -10.32 -17.10
N THR A 51 -3.22 -9.25 -16.92
CA THR A 51 -3.04 -8.25 -15.84
C THR A 51 -3.57 -8.73 -14.50
N GLU A 52 -4.48 -9.69 -14.49
CA GLU A 52 -5.20 -10.10 -13.29
C GLU A 52 -4.29 -10.64 -12.19
N TYR A 53 -3.24 -11.37 -12.55
CA TYR A 53 -2.27 -11.85 -11.56
C TYR A 53 -1.57 -10.69 -10.86
N HIS A 54 -1.07 -9.71 -11.63
CA HIS A 54 -0.41 -8.53 -11.06
C HIS A 54 -1.36 -7.71 -10.19
N ASN A 55 -2.59 -7.50 -10.67
CA ASN A 55 -3.63 -6.80 -9.91
C ASN A 55 -3.95 -7.53 -8.59
N ALA A 56 -4.05 -8.86 -8.60
CA ALA A 56 -4.32 -9.65 -7.40
C ALA A 56 -3.16 -9.58 -6.39
N VAL A 57 -1.91 -9.68 -6.84
CA VAL A 57 -0.72 -9.51 -5.99
C VAL A 57 -0.69 -8.12 -5.38
N GLN A 58 -0.91 -7.07 -6.19
CA GLN A 58 -0.94 -5.69 -5.70
C GLN A 58 -2.03 -5.47 -4.65
N ARG A 59 -3.25 -5.99 -4.87
CA ARG A 59 -4.34 -5.92 -3.87
C ARG A 59 -3.99 -6.67 -2.58
N TYR A 60 -3.32 -7.81 -2.68
CA TYR A 60 -2.86 -8.57 -1.52
C TYR A 60 -1.82 -7.77 -0.72
N GLU A 61 -0.82 -7.19 -1.39
CA GLU A 61 0.20 -6.36 -0.74
C GLU A 61 -0.42 -5.14 -0.04
N GLN A 62 -1.33 -4.44 -0.72
CA GLN A 62 -2.10 -3.34 -0.14
C GLN A 62 -2.90 -3.78 1.09
N SER A 63 -3.51 -4.96 1.04
CA SER A 63 -4.27 -5.51 2.16
C SER A 63 -3.38 -5.81 3.37
N VAL A 64 -2.22 -6.42 3.13
CA VAL A 64 -1.22 -6.67 4.18
C VAL A 64 -0.72 -5.36 4.77
N GLU A 65 -0.42 -4.35 3.96
CA GLU A 65 0.03 -3.03 4.43
C GLU A 65 -1.01 -2.36 5.33
N ILE A 66 -2.29 -2.40 4.95
CA ILE A 66 -3.40 -1.86 5.76
C ILE A 66 -3.44 -2.57 7.12
N VAL A 67 -3.45 -3.91 7.15
CA VAL A 67 -3.49 -4.68 8.41
C VAL A 67 -2.24 -4.43 9.26
N GLU A 68 -1.07 -4.35 8.64
CA GLU A 68 0.19 -4.03 9.30
C GLU A 68 0.17 -2.65 9.94
N SER A 69 -0.35 -1.64 9.25
CA SER A 69 -0.44 -0.29 9.78
C SER A 69 -1.35 -0.19 11.02
N VAL A 70 -2.48 -0.92 11.02
CA VAL A 70 -3.34 -1.05 12.21
C VAL A 70 -2.61 -1.78 13.33
N ARG A 71 -1.93 -2.89 13.03
CA ARG A 71 -1.20 -3.69 14.03
C ARG A 71 -0.05 -2.89 14.66
N ALA A 72 0.74 -2.19 13.86
CA ALA A 72 1.88 -1.39 14.32
C ALA A 72 1.43 -0.24 15.21
N GLY A 73 0.27 0.34 14.90
CA GLY A 73 -0.35 1.40 15.67
C GLY A 73 -1.23 0.92 16.84
N ALA A 74 -1.49 -0.38 16.95
CA ALA A 74 -2.25 -0.94 18.05
C ALA A 74 -1.43 -0.90 19.35
N THR A 75 -2.10 -0.62 20.48
CA THR A 75 -1.46 -0.70 21.80
C THR A 75 -1.00 -2.14 22.11
N GLN A 76 -1.73 -3.14 21.62
CA GLN A 76 -1.39 -4.56 21.72
C GLN A 76 -0.56 -4.99 20.50
N LYS A 77 0.76 -5.14 20.69
CA LYS A 77 1.70 -5.44 19.58
C LYS A 77 1.82 -6.93 19.24
N ASN A 78 1.26 -7.82 20.06
CA ASN A 78 1.44 -9.27 19.93
C ASN A 78 0.30 -9.97 19.18
N LEU A 79 -0.34 -9.29 18.23
CA LEU A 79 -1.45 -9.84 17.46
C LEU A 79 -0.96 -10.37 16.11
N SER A 80 -1.45 -11.55 15.70
CA SER A 80 -1.18 -12.06 14.36
C SER A 80 -1.93 -11.22 13.31
N LEU A 81 -1.40 -11.11 12.10
CA LEU A 81 -2.08 -10.39 11.01
C LEU A 81 -3.45 -10.98 10.71
N LEU A 82 -3.56 -12.31 10.74
CA LEU A 82 -4.81 -13.02 10.50
C LEU A 82 -5.86 -12.70 11.56
N THR A 83 -5.47 -12.68 12.83
CA THR A 83 -6.33 -12.29 13.96
C THR A 83 -6.82 -10.86 13.79
N VAL A 84 -5.94 -9.92 13.44
CA VAL A 84 -6.32 -8.51 13.22
C VAL A 84 -7.32 -8.41 12.06
N ALA A 85 -7.03 -9.05 10.93
CA ALA A 85 -7.85 -8.98 9.72
C ALA A 85 -9.23 -9.64 9.89
N LEU A 86 -9.32 -10.82 10.49
CA LEU A 86 -10.55 -11.61 10.53
C LEU A 86 -11.35 -11.45 11.83
N GLU A 87 -10.69 -11.22 12.97
CA GLU A 87 -11.36 -11.21 14.28
C GLU A 87 -11.51 -9.80 14.85
N ILE A 88 -10.67 -8.83 14.46
CA ILE A 88 -10.69 -7.48 15.06
C ILE A 88 -11.35 -6.47 14.11
N LEU A 89 -10.84 -6.34 12.89
CA LEU A 89 -11.28 -5.35 11.90
C LEU A 89 -12.81 -5.36 11.65
N PRO A 90 -13.47 -6.54 11.48
CA PRO A 90 -14.91 -6.60 11.21
C PRO A 90 -15.78 -6.01 12.32
N TYR A 91 -15.38 -6.17 13.58
CA TYR A 91 -16.09 -5.58 14.71
C TYR A 91 -15.67 -4.12 14.94
N LEU A 92 -14.40 -3.81 14.72
CA LEU A 92 -13.86 -2.46 14.89
C LEU A 92 -14.58 -1.45 13.99
N ILE A 93 -14.82 -1.78 12.72
CA ILE A 93 -15.52 -0.88 11.80
C ILE A 93 -16.97 -0.58 12.25
N CYS A 94 -17.62 -1.53 12.94
CA CYS A 94 -18.97 -1.37 13.48
C CYS A 94 -18.97 -0.52 14.76
N ILE A 95 -17.99 -0.74 15.65
CA ILE A 95 -17.88 -0.02 16.92
C ILE A 95 -17.56 1.47 16.70
N VAL A 96 -16.71 1.76 15.71
CA VAL A 96 -16.22 3.10 15.42
C VAL A 96 -17.28 3.95 14.68
N GLN A 97 -18.34 3.32 14.17
CA GLN A 97 -19.41 4.00 13.42
C GLN A 97 -20.82 3.82 14.03
N PRO A 98 -21.07 4.34 15.25
CA PRO A 98 -22.42 4.38 15.81
C PRO A 98 -23.25 5.49 15.15
N ASP A 99 -24.55 5.53 15.46
CA ASP A 99 -25.44 6.60 14.98
C ASP A 99 -25.18 7.92 15.71
N LEU A 100 -24.16 8.66 15.25
CA LEU A 100 -23.83 10.00 15.74
C LEU A 100 -24.26 11.05 14.73
N LYS A 101 -25.10 12.00 15.18
CA LYS A 101 -25.50 13.15 14.35
C LYS A 101 -24.40 14.20 14.32
N PRO A 102 -24.08 14.82 13.18
CA PRO A 102 -23.12 15.92 13.12
C PRO A 102 -23.74 17.18 13.72
N MET A 103 -23.43 17.47 14.98
CA MET A 103 -23.90 18.66 15.70
C MET A 103 -22.71 19.40 16.31
N ASN A 104 -22.89 20.67 16.67
CA ASN A 104 -21.91 21.37 17.49
C ASN A 104 -21.77 20.63 18.83
N MET A 105 -20.53 20.45 19.30
CA MET A 105 -20.24 19.68 20.52
C MET A 105 -20.99 20.18 21.76
N GLN A 106 -21.27 21.49 21.81
CA GLN A 106 -22.02 22.13 22.89
C GLN A 106 -23.48 21.68 23.01
N LEU A 107 -24.03 21.06 21.97
CA LEU A 107 -25.41 20.59 21.92
C LEU A 107 -25.56 19.09 22.22
N TYR A 108 -24.44 18.37 22.40
CA TYR A 108 -24.51 16.95 22.74
C TYR A 108 -24.99 16.74 24.17
N SER A 109 -25.80 15.70 24.34
CA SER A 109 -26.06 15.13 25.66
C SER A 109 -24.76 14.59 26.27
N VAL A 110 -24.70 14.55 27.61
CA VAL A 110 -23.60 13.92 28.37
C VAL A 110 -23.33 12.49 27.88
N ARG A 111 -24.38 11.76 27.50
CA ARG A 111 -24.26 10.40 26.95
C ARG A 111 -23.58 10.36 25.58
N GLU A 112 -23.95 11.28 24.69
CA GLU A 112 -23.40 11.36 23.33
C GLU A 112 -21.94 11.82 23.35
N LEU A 113 -21.61 12.74 24.25
CA LEU A 113 -20.24 13.19 24.47
C LEU A 113 -19.36 12.06 25.03
N ALA A 114 -19.85 11.29 26.01
CA ALA A 114 -19.15 10.11 26.51
C ALA A 114 -18.92 9.05 25.43
N LEU A 115 -19.91 8.84 24.55
CA LEU A 115 -19.80 7.96 23.40
C LEU A 115 -18.72 8.46 22.43
N LEU A 116 -18.71 9.75 22.10
CA LEU A 116 -17.70 10.36 21.22
C LEU A 116 -16.28 10.15 21.79
N HIS A 117 -16.06 10.45 23.07
CA HIS A 117 -14.77 10.22 23.70
C HIS A 117 -14.37 8.75 23.70
N SER A 118 -15.32 7.82 23.88
CA SER A 118 -15.06 6.38 23.77
C SER A 118 -14.63 5.99 22.37
N ILE A 119 -15.27 6.50 21.32
CA ILE A 119 -14.85 6.24 19.92
C ILE A 119 -13.44 6.77 19.70
N VAL A 120 -13.18 8.02 20.07
CA VAL A 120 -11.88 8.66 19.89
C VAL A 120 -10.78 7.88 20.60
N ALA A 121 -11.04 7.42 21.82
CA ALA A 121 -10.12 6.56 22.56
C ALA A 121 -9.84 5.24 21.80
N ILE A 122 -10.89 4.54 21.36
CA ILE A 122 -10.75 3.28 20.61
C ILE A 122 -9.99 3.48 19.29
N MET A 123 -10.34 4.52 18.52
CA MET A 123 -9.65 4.85 17.28
C MET A 123 -8.17 5.15 17.52
N ARG A 124 -7.83 5.87 18.59
CA ARG A 124 -6.44 6.11 18.98
C ARG A 124 -5.71 4.83 19.40
N THR A 125 -6.37 3.93 20.14
CA THR A 125 -5.80 2.64 20.56
C THR A 125 -5.34 1.78 19.39
N TYR A 126 -6.01 1.88 18.24
CA TYR A 126 -5.69 1.18 16.98
C TYR A 126 -5.05 2.09 15.91
N SER A 127 -4.65 3.31 16.28
CA SER A 127 -4.10 4.33 15.35
C SER A 127 -4.93 4.58 14.08
N LEU A 128 -6.25 4.51 14.22
CA LEU A 128 -7.20 4.87 13.18
C LEU A 128 -7.47 6.38 13.18
N THR A 129 -7.70 6.95 12.01
CA THR A 129 -8.18 8.31 11.83
C THR A 129 -9.06 8.41 10.59
N PHE A 130 -9.78 9.50 10.44
CA PHE A 130 -10.37 9.87 9.14
C PHE A 130 -9.48 10.88 8.43
N THR A 131 -9.45 10.83 7.10
CA THR A 131 -8.80 11.84 6.26
C THR A 131 -9.76 12.35 5.21
N SER A 132 -9.69 13.65 4.95
CA SER A 132 -10.46 14.31 3.89
C SER A 132 -9.88 13.94 2.53
N VAL A 133 -10.71 13.34 1.68
CA VAL A 133 -10.43 13.09 0.28
C VAL A 133 -11.41 13.93 -0.54
N SER A 134 -10.88 14.80 -1.39
CA SER A 134 -11.69 15.59 -2.30
C SER A 134 -12.03 14.75 -3.53
N GLN A 135 -13.31 14.45 -3.74
CA GLN A 135 -13.83 13.76 -4.92
C GLN A 135 -14.94 14.60 -5.53
N ASP A 136 -14.81 14.95 -6.81
CA ASP A 136 -15.84 15.63 -7.62
C ASP A 136 -16.40 16.91 -6.98
N GLY A 137 -15.55 17.68 -6.28
CA GLY A 137 -15.93 18.93 -5.62
C GLY A 137 -16.58 18.76 -4.23
N SER A 138 -16.82 17.52 -3.79
CA SER A 138 -17.28 17.19 -2.44
C SER A 138 -16.11 16.72 -1.56
N ILE A 139 -16.16 17.02 -0.26
CA ILE A 139 -15.18 16.55 0.72
C ILE A 139 -15.76 15.33 1.43
N ASN A 140 -15.14 14.18 1.20
CA ASN A 140 -15.51 12.92 1.85
C ASN A 140 -14.44 12.53 2.86
N PHE A 141 -14.87 12.08 4.04
CA PHE A 141 -13.97 11.57 5.07
C PHE A 141 -13.90 10.05 5.00
N VAL A 142 -12.71 9.53 4.69
CA VAL A 142 -12.42 8.09 4.51
C VAL A 142 -11.47 7.63 5.62
N PHE A 143 -11.53 6.35 5.99
CA PHE A 143 -10.63 5.77 6.98
C PHE A 143 -9.17 5.83 6.52
N LYS A 144 -8.29 6.09 7.48
CA LYS A 144 -6.85 5.95 7.33
C LYS A 144 -6.30 5.20 8.56
N PRO A 145 -5.73 4.01 8.38
CA PRO A 145 -5.63 3.23 7.13
C PRO A 145 -6.99 2.78 6.55
N ALA A 146 -7.04 2.42 5.26
CA ALA A 146 -8.27 2.13 4.51
C ALA A 146 -8.87 0.75 4.87
N ILE A 147 -9.28 0.59 6.14
CA ILE A 147 -9.83 -0.66 6.68
C ILE A 147 -11.19 -1.03 6.08
N ASP A 148 -11.90 -0.05 5.52
CA ASP A 148 -13.16 -0.22 4.82
C ASP A 148 -13.01 -1.13 3.60
N GLN A 149 -11.91 -1.01 2.85
CA GLN A 149 -11.64 -1.84 1.68
C GLN A 149 -11.46 -3.34 2.00
N LEU A 150 -11.08 -3.66 3.24
CA LEU A 150 -10.83 -5.04 3.67
C LEU A 150 -12.07 -5.71 4.26
N VAL A 151 -12.94 -4.91 4.87
CA VAL A 151 -14.08 -5.42 5.63
C VAL A 151 -15.39 -5.31 4.85
N MET A 152 -15.55 -4.28 4.02
CA MET A 152 -16.76 -4.08 3.25
C MET A 152 -16.65 -4.76 1.90
N PHE A 153 -17.33 -5.91 1.75
CA PHE A 153 -17.39 -6.60 0.47
C PHE A 153 -18.53 -6.03 -0.40
N PRO A 154 -18.30 -5.82 -1.70
CA PRO A 154 -19.28 -5.20 -2.59
C PRO A 154 -20.55 -6.02 -2.84
N ASP A 155 -20.52 -7.33 -2.58
CA ASP A 155 -21.69 -8.22 -2.76
C ASP A 155 -22.59 -8.33 -1.52
N ASP A 156 -22.22 -7.70 -0.40
CA ASP A 156 -22.94 -7.82 0.88
C ASP A 156 -24.26 -7.02 0.95
N ASP A 157 -24.53 -6.16 -0.05
CA ASP A 157 -25.77 -5.38 -0.14
C ASP A 157 -27.02 -6.27 -0.25
N VAL A 158 -26.89 -7.51 -0.73
CA VAL A 158 -28.01 -8.46 -0.89
C VAL A 158 -28.33 -9.21 0.43
N CYS A 159 -27.34 -9.43 1.29
CA CYS A 159 -27.49 -10.21 2.52
C CYS A 159 -27.76 -9.34 3.77
N HIS A 160 -27.50 -8.03 3.71
CA HIS A 160 -27.64 -7.09 4.83
C HIS A 160 -28.80 -6.08 4.67
N ASN A 161 -29.91 -6.48 4.03
CA ASN A 161 -31.11 -5.64 3.84
C ASN A 161 -31.76 -5.06 5.14
N ASN A 162 -31.31 -5.44 6.33
CA ASN A 162 -31.78 -4.89 7.63
C ASN A 162 -30.73 -4.09 8.41
N ARG A 163 -29.51 -3.95 7.88
CA ARG A 163 -28.46 -3.12 8.47
C ARG A 163 -27.93 -2.27 7.33
N SER A 164 -28.56 -1.10 7.10
CA SER A 164 -27.86 -0.03 6.38
C SER A 164 -26.45 0.01 6.95
N PRO A 165 -25.37 -0.09 6.15
CA PRO A 165 -24.03 -0.02 6.68
C PRO A 165 -24.01 1.27 7.47
N ASN A 166 -23.84 1.14 8.79
CA ASN A 166 -24.13 2.17 9.79
C ASN A 166 -23.07 3.26 9.62
N THR A 167 -23.19 4.00 8.53
CA THR A 167 -22.12 4.82 7.98
C THR A 167 -22.33 6.19 8.54
N LEU A 168 -21.45 6.54 9.46
CA LEU A 168 -21.38 7.89 10.01
C LEU A 168 -21.42 8.91 8.87
N SER A 169 -22.26 9.93 9.01
CA SER A 169 -22.28 11.07 8.10
C SER A 169 -20.88 11.68 7.96
N SER A 170 -20.55 12.21 6.78
CA SER A 170 -19.24 12.84 6.51
C SER A 170 -18.90 13.92 7.56
N GLY A 171 -19.90 14.69 8.01
CA GLY A 171 -19.71 15.67 9.08
C GLY A 171 -19.39 15.06 10.46
N ALA A 172 -19.94 13.88 10.77
CA ALA A 172 -19.63 13.18 12.02
C ALA A 172 -18.22 12.57 11.98
N ARG A 173 -17.81 12.03 10.82
CA ARG A 173 -16.42 11.58 10.59
C ARG A 173 -15.42 12.73 10.69
N GLN A 174 -15.75 13.90 10.15
CA GLN A 174 -14.93 15.12 10.29
C GLN A 174 -14.77 15.50 11.76
N LEU A 175 -15.87 15.53 12.51
CA LEU A 175 -15.86 15.86 13.92
C LEU A 175 -14.95 14.92 14.72
N ILE A 176 -15.06 13.61 14.48
CA ILE A 176 -14.19 12.61 15.13
C ILE A 176 -12.73 12.79 14.72
N ALA A 177 -12.44 13.06 13.45
CA ALA A 177 -11.08 13.29 12.97
C ALA A 177 -10.43 14.49 13.69
N HIS A 178 -11.18 15.57 13.81
CA HIS A 178 -10.75 16.78 14.51
C HIS A 178 -10.50 16.52 16.00
N GLU A 179 -11.39 15.79 16.67
CA GLU A 179 -11.21 15.43 18.10
C GLU A 179 -9.97 14.54 18.31
N ILE A 180 -9.71 13.58 17.41
CA ILE A 180 -8.50 12.75 17.44
C ILE A 180 -7.23 13.61 17.30
N GLU A 181 -7.25 14.61 16.42
CA GLU A 181 -6.14 15.54 16.22
C GLU A 181 -5.91 16.43 17.44
N GLN A 182 -6.98 17.00 18.01
CA GLN A 182 -6.89 17.77 19.24
C GLN A 182 -6.29 16.97 20.40
N GLU A 183 -6.73 15.73 20.58
CA GLU A 183 -6.22 14.88 21.66
C GLU A 183 -4.75 14.47 21.43
N LYS A 184 -4.31 14.35 20.17
CA LYS A 184 -2.89 14.15 19.84
C LYS A 184 -2.05 15.37 20.27
N LEU A 185 -2.53 16.59 20.01
CA LEU A 185 -1.84 17.82 20.42
C LEU A 185 -1.75 17.93 21.95
N ARG A 186 -2.86 17.70 22.65
CA ARG A 186 -2.91 17.71 24.13
C ARG A 186 -1.91 16.73 24.76
N ASN A 187 -1.74 15.54 24.16
CA ASN A 187 -0.79 14.55 24.63
C ASN A 187 0.68 14.97 24.40
N VAL A 188 0.96 15.68 23.31
CA VAL A 188 2.30 16.26 23.06
C VAL A 188 2.60 17.34 24.10
N ASP A 189 1.64 18.23 24.36
CA ASP A 189 1.78 19.29 25.36
C ASP A 189 1.95 18.74 26.79
N ALA A 190 1.29 17.63 27.13
CA ALA A 190 1.49 16.96 28.41
C ALA A 190 2.91 16.39 28.56
N LEU A 191 3.49 15.84 27.49
CA LEU A 191 4.85 15.30 27.49
C LEU A 191 5.91 16.42 27.61
N THR A 192 5.69 17.55 26.93
CA THR A 192 6.60 18.71 27.03
C THR A 192 6.52 19.37 28.41
N ASN A 193 5.31 19.52 28.97
CA ASN A 193 5.11 20.13 30.29
C ASN A 193 5.62 19.23 31.44
N GLY A 194 5.45 17.91 31.35
CA GLY A 194 5.98 16.96 32.35
C GLY A 194 7.51 16.93 32.46
N THR A 195 8.22 17.42 31.43
CA THR A 195 9.68 17.55 31.45
C THR A 195 10.14 18.83 32.17
N VAL A 196 9.27 19.84 32.32
CA VAL A 196 9.61 21.16 32.89
C VAL A 196 9.40 21.21 34.42
N ASP A 197 8.56 20.34 34.98
CA ASP A 197 8.20 20.37 36.41
C ASP A 197 9.21 19.70 37.38
N ASN A 198 10.36 19.20 36.89
CA ASN A 198 11.41 18.59 37.72
C ASN A 198 12.74 19.39 37.79
N LEU A 199 12.72 20.72 37.64
CA LEU A 199 13.91 21.55 37.86
C LEU A 199 13.60 22.75 38.77
N PRO A 200 14.38 22.99 39.85
CA PRO A 200 14.12 24.10 40.76
C PRO A 200 14.29 25.45 40.04
N ARG A 201 13.34 26.36 40.30
CA ARG A 201 13.36 27.78 39.91
C ARG A 201 14.64 28.43 40.44
N ASN A 202 15.72 28.46 39.66
CA ASN A 202 16.79 29.46 39.71
C ASN A 202 17.70 29.27 38.48
N MET A 203 17.35 29.99 37.40
CA MET A 203 18.17 30.44 36.26
C MET A 203 17.25 30.64 35.05
N LYS A 204 16.42 31.69 35.11
CA LYS A 204 15.79 32.25 33.91
C LYS A 204 16.78 33.19 33.25
N GLU A 205 17.80 32.62 32.60
CA GLU A 205 18.67 33.22 31.57
C GLU A 205 19.91 32.33 31.43
N GLU A 206 19.78 31.19 30.75
CA GLU A 206 20.85 30.51 30.01
C GLU A 206 20.30 29.17 29.51
N LEU A 207 19.52 29.18 28.41
CA LEU A 207 19.17 27.91 27.76
C LEU A 207 19.10 28.04 26.24
N ILE A 208 20.24 28.33 25.62
CA ILE A 208 20.57 27.84 24.28
C ILE A 208 22.06 27.46 24.29
N LYS A 209 22.40 26.34 24.93
CA LYS A 209 23.68 25.67 24.67
C LYS A 209 23.35 24.29 24.10
N PRO A 210 23.72 24.00 22.84
CA PRO A 210 23.52 22.68 22.28
C PRO A 210 24.39 21.68 23.06
N GLY A 211 23.76 20.65 23.59
CA GLY A 211 24.47 19.49 24.13
C GLY A 211 25.46 18.97 23.09
N LYS A 212 26.68 18.67 23.54
CA LYS A 212 27.78 18.16 22.71
C LYS A 212 27.40 16.82 22.08
N PHE A 213 26.73 16.87 20.93
CA PHE A 213 26.91 15.86 19.89
C PHE A 213 28.30 16.05 19.28
N GLY A 214 28.91 14.94 18.86
CA GLY A 214 30.34 14.79 18.55
C GLY A 214 31.03 16.01 17.92
N THR A 215 32.27 16.21 18.38
CA THR A 215 33.17 17.30 18.00
C THR A 215 33.14 17.61 16.50
N GLY A 216 32.63 18.78 16.13
CA GLY A 216 32.95 19.43 14.84
C GLY A 216 31.83 19.61 13.82
N ILE A 217 30.59 19.20 14.07
CA ILE A 217 29.48 19.44 13.13
C ILE A 217 28.52 20.48 13.74
N THR A 218 28.59 21.71 13.22
CA THR A 218 27.63 22.77 13.56
C THR A 218 26.64 22.93 12.41
N PHE A 219 25.36 22.73 12.67
CA PHE A 219 24.29 23.05 11.72
C PHE A 219 23.91 24.53 11.86
N CYS A 220 24.15 25.33 10.82
CA CYS A 220 23.70 26.71 10.77
C CYS A 220 22.24 26.73 10.33
N TYR A 221 21.33 27.05 11.26
CA TYR A 221 19.92 27.17 10.96
C TYR A 221 19.65 28.42 10.10
N ASN A 222 19.06 28.22 8.91
CA ASN A 222 18.56 29.32 8.10
C ASN A 222 17.21 29.76 8.65
N SER A 223 17.06 31.06 8.95
CA SER A 223 15.82 31.65 9.49
C SER A 223 14.65 31.70 8.50
N GLY A 224 14.83 31.17 7.28
CA GLY A 224 13.81 31.10 6.25
C GLY A 224 14.11 30.07 5.16
N SER A 225 13.10 29.75 4.36
CA SER A 225 13.19 28.84 3.21
C SER A 225 12.99 29.62 1.92
N SER A 226 13.98 29.61 1.02
CA SER A 226 13.87 30.22 -0.31
C SER A 226 13.45 29.20 -1.35
N SER A 227 12.38 29.49 -2.11
CA SER A 227 11.97 28.68 -3.26
C SER A 227 12.75 29.08 -4.51
N ALA A 228 13.47 28.12 -5.11
CA ALA A 228 14.20 28.35 -6.35
C ALA A 228 13.26 28.41 -7.57
N ILE A 229 13.56 29.29 -8.53
CA ILE A 229 12.83 29.41 -9.79
C ILE A 229 13.13 28.20 -10.68
N ARG A 230 12.11 27.63 -11.32
CA ARG A 230 12.26 26.49 -12.25
C ARG A 230 13.14 26.89 -13.45
N ARG A 231 14.16 26.08 -13.75
CA ARG A 231 15.03 26.22 -14.92
C ARG A 231 14.91 24.99 -15.82
N GLN A 232 15.01 25.19 -17.13
CA GLN A 232 15.08 24.08 -18.09
C GLN A 232 16.41 23.33 -17.93
N LEU A 233 16.32 22.01 -17.76
CA LEU A 233 17.49 21.13 -17.71
C LEU A 233 17.76 20.56 -19.10
N MET A 234 18.98 20.74 -19.58
CA MET A 234 19.49 20.09 -20.79
C MET A 234 20.33 18.88 -20.39
N ILE A 235 20.47 17.87 -21.26
CA ILE A 235 21.26 16.65 -20.99
C ILE A 235 22.72 16.97 -20.60
N ARG A 236 23.28 18.05 -21.15
CA ARG A 236 24.61 18.58 -20.75
C ARG A 236 24.69 19.05 -19.29
N ASN A 237 23.58 19.45 -18.68
CA ASN A 237 23.52 19.89 -17.28
C ASN A 237 23.49 18.70 -16.29
N LEU A 238 23.29 17.47 -16.79
CA LEU A 238 23.28 16.22 -16.00
C LEU A 238 24.65 15.55 -15.94
N LYS A 239 25.68 16.09 -16.61
CA LYS A 239 27.05 15.61 -16.50
C LYS A 239 27.65 16.10 -15.19
N THR A 240 27.25 15.49 -14.08
CA THR A 240 28.10 15.43 -12.89
C THR A 240 29.31 14.55 -13.22
N GLU A 241 30.50 15.02 -12.85
CA GLU A 241 31.72 14.21 -12.91
C GLU A 241 31.55 12.97 -12.02
N TYR A 242 31.17 11.85 -12.63
CA TYR A 242 31.30 10.55 -12.01
C TYR A 242 32.78 10.17 -12.01
N SER A 243 33.47 10.51 -10.93
CA SER A 243 34.71 9.83 -10.56
C SER A 243 34.42 8.33 -10.44
N CYS A 244 35.28 7.55 -11.10
CA CYS A 244 35.17 6.12 -11.30
C CYS A 244 34.95 5.33 -9.99
N LEU A 245 33.78 4.73 -9.82
CA LEU A 245 33.67 3.45 -9.12
C LEU A 245 33.88 2.36 -10.17
N LYS A 246 35.10 1.80 -10.17
CA LYS A 246 35.47 0.64 -10.99
C LYS A 246 34.53 -0.53 -10.67
N PHE A 247 33.62 -0.84 -11.58
CA PHE A 247 33.03 -2.17 -11.65
C PHE A 247 34.10 -3.12 -12.20
N LYS A 248 34.61 -3.95 -11.30
CA LYS A 248 35.47 -5.09 -11.60
C LYS A 248 34.72 -6.07 -12.52
N ASP A 249 35.48 -6.66 -13.42
CA ASP A 249 35.07 -7.54 -14.50
C ASP A 249 34.02 -8.59 -14.11
N PHE A 250 32.97 -8.70 -14.93
CA PHE A 250 32.28 -9.97 -15.16
C PHE A 250 32.03 -10.13 -16.67
N ARG A 251 33.11 -10.51 -17.38
CA ARG A 251 33.05 -11.03 -18.74
C ARG A 251 33.18 -12.54 -18.68
N SER A 252 32.07 -13.24 -18.87
CA SER A 252 32.02 -14.58 -19.49
C SER A 252 30.58 -14.75 -19.98
N LYS A 253 30.31 -14.49 -21.27
CA LYS A 253 30.31 -15.49 -22.35
C LYS A 253 29.27 -16.59 -22.09
N ASP A 254 28.17 -16.52 -22.84
CA ASP A 254 27.62 -17.56 -23.73
C ASP A 254 26.15 -17.16 -24.04
N ALA A 255 25.87 -16.52 -25.17
CA ALA A 255 25.69 -17.14 -26.48
C ALA A 255 24.57 -18.18 -26.51
N LEU A 256 23.31 -17.76 -26.68
CA LEU A 256 22.28 -18.46 -27.47
C LEU A 256 21.13 -17.48 -27.81
N LEU A 257 21.36 -16.62 -28.82
CA LEU A 257 20.29 -16.12 -29.67
C LEU A 257 20.70 -16.40 -31.11
N THR A 258 20.43 -17.63 -31.54
CA THR A 258 20.57 -18.04 -32.93
C THR A 258 19.34 -17.59 -33.70
N GLU A 259 19.65 -16.85 -34.76
CA GLU A 259 18.85 -16.45 -35.91
C GLU A 259 17.75 -17.45 -36.31
N LEU A 260 16.52 -16.95 -36.48
CA LEU A 260 15.59 -17.50 -37.46
C LEU A 260 15.60 -16.60 -38.69
N VAL A 261 16.34 -17.10 -39.67
CA VAL A 261 16.47 -16.66 -41.05
C VAL A 261 15.10 -16.50 -41.71
N VAL A 262 14.74 -15.27 -42.09
CA VAL A 262 13.81 -14.99 -43.19
C VAL A 262 14.66 -14.88 -44.45
N ARG A 263 14.72 -15.96 -45.24
CA ARG A 263 15.30 -15.94 -46.58
C ARG A 263 14.18 -16.06 -47.60
N SER A 264 13.74 -14.92 -48.13
CA SER A 264 12.98 -14.83 -49.37
C SER A 264 13.98 -14.42 -50.45
N GLU A 265 14.38 -15.34 -51.30
CA GLU A 265 15.01 -15.03 -52.58
C GLU A 265 14.28 -15.83 -53.66
N ASN A 266 13.47 -15.10 -54.43
CA ASN A 266 13.01 -15.51 -55.75
C ASN A 266 14.24 -15.57 -56.68
N SER A 267 14.51 -16.71 -57.29
CA SER A 267 15.28 -16.77 -58.53
C SER A 267 14.82 -17.96 -59.37
N LYS A 268 14.21 -17.64 -60.51
CA LYS A 268 13.92 -18.52 -61.65
C LYS A 268 15.24 -18.88 -62.34
N TYR A 269 15.43 -20.14 -62.73
CA TYR A 269 16.09 -20.58 -63.97
C TYR A 269 15.58 -22.01 -64.24
N ASP A 270 14.73 -22.19 -65.25
CA ASP A 270 15.06 -22.67 -66.60
C ASP A 270 15.42 -24.16 -66.64
N SER A 271 14.45 -24.94 -67.10
CA SER A 271 14.60 -26.33 -67.49
C SER A 271 15.13 -26.40 -68.92
N GLN A 272 16.22 -27.16 -69.10
CA GLN A 272 16.80 -27.52 -70.39
C GLN A 272 15.79 -28.28 -71.28
N SER A 273 15.81 -27.93 -72.57
CA SER A 273 15.30 -28.73 -73.68
C SER A 273 16.49 -28.99 -74.61
N GLU A 274 16.72 -30.27 -74.90
CA GLU A 274 17.64 -30.88 -75.90
C GLU A 274 19.17 -30.70 -75.73
#